data_AF-A0AAV5XQL5-F1
#
_entry.id   AF-A0AAV5XQL5-F1
#
_cell.length_a   1.000
_cell.length_b   1.000
_cell.length_c   1.000
_cell.angle_alpha   90.00
_cell.angle_beta   90.00
_cell.angle_gamma   90.00
#
_symmetry.space_group_name_H-M   'P 1'
#
loop_
_entity.id
_entity.type
_entity.pdbx_description
1 polymer ?
#
loop_
_entity_poly.entity_id
_entity_poly.type
_entity_poly.pdbx_seq_one_letter_code
_entity_poly.pdbx_strand_id
1 'polypeptide(L)'
;MSEREEQGPSTAEPVEVSGGRGRGLTLGLLIGLVVCAILAVSVALYAQKQIGSLEQQRDAAQRDNTRLMASSAAAAANASKVEQALAAARAERDELAQMVVAIRQNPNPGKDIKDPKLPPSIDGKRREALLAAFALKEEKVPFKWGGRTKEEGLDSAGFAALALAQGGALQKVEGATAKVLQAQLALTTEGEPQPGDLLFFDGGNVLLYLGGDNAVGMLPEGPVTKNGVIKGKGIGFKYLGYGSVKYE
;
A
#
# COMPACT_ATOMS: atom_id res chain seq x y z
N MET A 1 -36.31 75.55 -15.01
CA MET A 1 -35.02 75.68 -15.71
C MET A 1 -35.24 75.06 -17.08
N SER A 2 -35.91 75.75 -18.00
CA SER A 2 -35.38 76.89 -18.80
C SER A 2 -34.33 76.35 -19.79
N GLU A 3 -34.44 76.44 -21.11
CA GLU A 3 -35.24 77.26 -22.06
C GLU A 3 -35.28 76.46 -23.40
N ARG A 4 -36.39 76.43 -24.16
CA ARG A 4 -36.76 77.35 -25.28
C ARG A 4 -35.62 77.50 -26.32
N GLU A 5 -35.83 77.49 -27.63
CA GLU A 5 -37.00 77.82 -28.47
C GLU A 5 -36.67 77.43 -29.94
N GLU A 6 -37.72 77.08 -30.70
CA GLU A 6 -38.05 77.48 -32.09
C GLU A 6 -36.97 77.52 -33.21
N GLN A 7 -37.25 77.26 -34.49
CA GLN A 7 -38.31 77.82 -35.33
C GLN A 7 -38.34 77.08 -36.68
N GLY A 8 -39.47 77.16 -37.37
CA GLY A 8 -39.90 76.28 -38.46
C GLY A 8 -39.41 76.57 -39.90
N PRO A 9 -40.17 76.10 -40.91
CA PRO A 9 -39.68 75.63 -42.22
C PRO A 9 -39.82 76.66 -43.35
N SER A 10 -39.12 76.48 -44.47
CA SER A 10 -39.53 77.07 -45.76
C SER A 10 -38.92 76.35 -46.97
N THR A 11 -39.80 76.11 -47.93
CA THR A 11 -39.67 75.59 -49.29
C THR A 11 -38.85 76.49 -50.23
N ALA A 12 -38.10 75.90 -51.18
CA ALA A 12 -37.94 76.38 -52.56
C ALA A 12 -37.25 75.34 -53.47
N GLU A 13 -38.02 74.94 -54.49
CA GLU A 13 -37.80 74.42 -55.86
C GLU A 13 -36.40 74.38 -56.54
N PRO A 14 -36.28 73.61 -57.65
CA PRO A 14 -35.05 72.97 -58.09
C PRO A 14 -34.25 73.81 -59.10
N VAL A 15 -32.92 73.67 -59.06
CA VAL A 15 -32.02 74.15 -60.12
C VAL A 15 -31.24 72.97 -60.68
N GLU A 16 -31.65 72.57 -61.88
CA GLU A 16 -30.93 71.69 -62.77
C GLU A 16 -29.61 72.36 -63.18
N VAL A 17 -28.46 71.77 -62.82
CA VAL A 17 -27.14 72.16 -63.33
C VAL A 17 -26.46 70.95 -63.95
N SER A 18 -26.70 70.82 -65.26
CA SER A 18 -25.74 70.50 -66.31
C SER A 18 -24.35 69.96 -65.89
N GLY A 19 -24.17 68.64 -66.08
CA GLY A 19 -23.15 68.11 -66.99
C GLY A 19 -21.67 68.43 -66.71
N GLY A 20 -21.08 67.79 -65.69
CA GLY A 20 -19.63 67.67 -65.48
C GLY A 20 -19.16 66.21 -65.51
N ARG A 21 -19.13 65.60 -66.71
CA ARG A 21 -18.72 64.20 -66.95
C ARG A 21 -17.24 63.94 -66.57
N GLY A 22 -17.02 63.05 -65.59
CA GLY A 22 -16.11 61.91 -65.82
C GLY A 22 -14.79 61.76 -65.05
N ARG A 23 -14.39 62.67 -64.13
CA ARG A 23 -13.08 62.54 -63.43
C ARG A 23 -13.08 62.66 -61.89
N GLY A 24 -14.12 63.20 -61.26
CA GLY A 24 -14.20 63.30 -59.78
C GLY A 24 -14.79 62.05 -59.09
N LEU A 25 -15.70 61.33 -59.76
CA LEU A 25 -16.39 60.16 -59.21
C LEU A 25 -15.44 58.96 -59.03
N THR A 26 -14.48 58.80 -59.94
CA THR A 26 -13.48 57.73 -59.90
C THR A 26 -12.48 57.93 -58.76
N LEU A 27 -12.11 59.19 -58.46
CA LEU A 27 -11.18 59.50 -57.37
C LEU A 27 -11.82 59.31 -55.98
N GLY A 28 -13.06 59.75 -55.79
CA GLY A 28 -13.79 59.52 -54.52
C GLY A 28 -14.03 58.04 -54.23
N LEU A 29 -14.31 57.24 -55.26
CA LEU A 29 -14.52 55.81 -55.14
C LEU A 29 -13.20 55.06 -54.83
N LEU A 30 -12.08 55.51 -55.41
CA LEU A 30 -10.75 54.99 -55.07
C LEU A 30 -10.36 55.29 -53.61
N ILE A 31 -10.60 56.52 -53.13
CA ILE A 31 -10.31 56.89 -51.73
C ILE A 31 -11.19 56.07 -50.77
N GLY A 32 -12.48 55.92 -51.07
CA GLY A 32 -13.38 55.08 -50.27
C GLY A 32 -12.92 53.62 -50.19
N LEU A 33 -12.47 53.04 -51.31
CA LEU A 33 -11.92 51.68 -51.36
C LEU A 33 -10.65 51.53 -50.53
N VAL A 34 -9.73 52.49 -50.60
CA VAL A 34 -8.48 52.47 -49.84
C VAL A 34 -8.76 52.55 -48.33
N VAL A 35 -9.66 53.43 -47.90
CA VAL A 35 -10.07 53.53 -46.49
C VAL A 35 -10.71 52.22 -46.01
N CYS A 36 -11.58 51.63 -46.83
CA CYS A 36 -12.23 50.36 -46.52
C CYS A 36 -11.21 49.21 -46.40
N ALA A 37 -10.21 49.16 -47.27
CA ALA A 37 -9.13 48.17 -47.22
C ALA A 37 -8.27 48.33 -45.94
N ILE A 38 -7.93 49.57 -45.55
CA ILE A 38 -7.16 49.82 -44.33
C ILE A 38 -7.93 49.39 -43.08
N LEU A 39 -9.24 49.66 -43.03
CA LEU A 39 -10.10 49.23 -41.92
C LEU A 39 -10.21 47.71 -41.84
N ALA A 40 -10.39 47.02 -42.98
CA ALA A 40 -10.44 45.56 -43.03
C ALA A 40 -9.14 44.92 -42.53
N VAL A 41 -7.97 45.44 -42.96
CA VAL A 41 -6.66 44.97 -42.49
C VAL A 41 -6.48 45.24 -40.99
N SER A 42 -6.89 46.42 -40.52
CA SER A 42 -6.78 46.77 -39.09
C SER A 42 -7.63 45.84 -38.20
N VAL A 43 -8.85 45.52 -38.62
CA VAL A 43 -9.73 44.56 -37.92
C VAL A 43 -9.14 43.15 -37.97
N ALA A 44 -8.60 42.72 -39.11
CA ALA A 44 -7.96 41.42 -39.26
C ALA A 44 -6.74 41.26 -38.34
N LEU A 45 -5.88 42.29 -38.25
CA LEU A 45 -4.73 42.30 -37.35
C LEU A 45 -5.15 42.30 -35.87
N TYR A 46 -6.21 43.02 -35.52
CA TYR A 46 -6.76 43.01 -34.17
C TYR A 46 -7.33 41.62 -33.81
N ALA A 47 -8.06 40.99 -34.73
CA ALA A 47 -8.58 39.63 -34.56
C ALA A 47 -7.44 38.61 -34.43
N GLN A 48 -6.39 38.68 -35.26
CA GLN A 48 -5.22 37.81 -35.14
C GLN A 48 -4.53 37.94 -33.79
N LYS A 49 -4.38 39.17 -33.28
CA LYS A 49 -3.78 39.41 -31.96
C LYS A 49 -4.63 38.84 -30.83
N GLN A 50 -5.96 38.99 -30.91
CA GLN A 50 -6.87 38.40 -29.92
C GLN A 50 -6.83 36.87 -29.95
N ILE A 51 -6.84 36.25 -31.14
CA ILE A 51 -6.75 34.78 -31.29
C ILE A 51 -5.46 34.26 -30.67
N GLY A 52 -4.30 34.89 -30.96
CA GLY A 52 -3.03 34.47 -30.37
C GLY A 52 -3.01 34.57 -28.83
N SER A 53 -3.62 35.61 -28.26
CA SER A 53 -3.72 35.75 -26.80
C SER A 53 -4.63 34.70 -26.16
N LEU A 54 -5.72 34.32 -26.83
CA LEU A 54 -6.65 33.30 -26.36
C LEU A 54 -6.04 31.90 -26.46
N GLU A 55 -5.29 31.60 -27.53
CA GLU A 55 -4.54 30.35 -27.66
C GLU A 55 -3.48 30.21 -26.56
N GLN A 56 -2.73 31.29 -26.28
CA GLN A 56 -1.76 31.29 -25.19
C GLN A 56 -2.40 31.06 -23.82
N GLN A 57 -3.58 31.65 -23.57
CA GLN A 57 -4.35 31.42 -22.34
C GLN A 57 -4.86 29.98 -22.24
N ARG A 58 -5.41 29.43 -23.34
CA ARG A 58 -5.87 28.04 -23.38
C ARG A 58 -4.72 27.07 -23.09
N ASP A 59 -3.56 27.28 -23.72
CA ASP A 59 -2.41 26.40 -23.55
C ASP A 59 -1.81 26.50 -22.13
N ALA A 60 -1.83 27.69 -21.53
CA ALA A 60 -1.48 27.87 -20.11
C ALA A 60 -2.47 27.11 -19.20
N ALA A 61 -3.77 27.28 -19.41
CA ALA A 61 -4.80 26.60 -18.62
C ALA A 61 -4.74 25.07 -18.78
N GLN A 62 -4.44 24.57 -19.97
CA GLN A 62 -4.27 23.12 -20.22
C GLN A 62 -3.05 22.56 -19.48
N ARG A 63 -1.93 23.30 -19.44
CA ARG A 63 -0.75 22.90 -18.65
C ARG A 63 -1.04 22.89 -17.16
N ASP A 64 -1.74 23.90 -16.66
CA ASP A 64 -2.11 23.97 -15.25
C ASP A 64 -3.05 22.83 -14.85
N ASN A 65 -4.05 22.53 -15.68
CA ASN A 65 -4.97 21.42 -15.43
C ASN A 65 -4.23 20.07 -15.45
N THR A 66 -3.30 19.88 -16.40
CA THR A 66 -2.46 18.67 -16.46
C THR A 66 -1.58 18.55 -15.21
N ARG A 67 -1.00 19.65 -14.75
CA ARG A 67 -0.17 19.68 -13.53
C ARG A 67 -1.01 19.38 -12.28
N LEU A 68 -2.21 19.92 -12.19
CA LEU A 68 -3.14 19.64 -11.09
C LEU A 68 -3.57 18.17 -11.08
N MET A 69 -3.91 17.60 -12.25
CA MET A 69 -4.24 16.18 -12.36
C MET A 69 -3.07 15.26 -11.97
N ALA A 70 -1.84 15.59 -12.40
CA ALA A 70 -0.65 14.85 -12.01
C ALA A 70 -0.41 14.93 -10.48
N SER A 71 -0.58 16.12 -9.90
CA SER A 71 -0.46 16.33 -8.45
C SER A 71 -1.53 15.56 -7.66
N SER A 72 -2.78 15.54 -8.13
CA SER A 72 -3.85 14.78 -7.47
C SER A 72 -3.64 13.28 -7.57
N ALA A 73 -3.14 12.78 -8.70
CA ALA A 73 -2.82 11.36 -8.87
C ALA A 73 -1.67 10.93 -7.93
N ALA A 74 -0.63 11.75 -7.80
CA ALA A 74 0.46 11.50 -6.85
C ALA A 74 -0.03 11.53 -5.39
N ALA A 75 -0.90 12.49 -5.04
CA ALA A 75 -1.51 12.56 -3.72
C ALA A 75 -2.38 11.33 -3.41
N ALA A 76 -3.19 10.87 -4.38
CA ALA A 76 -4.01 9.66 -4.23
C ALA A 76 -3.15 8.40 -4.05
N ALA A 77 -2.05 8.27 -4.80
CA ALA A 77 -1.11 7.15 -4.63
C ALA A 77 -0.45 7.17 -3.24
N ASN A 78 -0.08 8.35 -2.74
CA ASN A 78 0.47 8.49 -1.40
C ASN A 78 -0.58 8.18 -0.32
N ALA A 79 -1.82 8.64 -0.48
CA ALA A 79 -2.92 8.33 0.43
C ALA A 79 -3.16 6.81 0.51
N SER A 80 -3.17 6.12 -0.62
CA SER A 80 -3.31 4.66 -0.68
C SER A 80 -2.17 3.94 0.06
N LYS A 81 -0.92 4.39 -0.10
CA LYS A 81 0.23 3.83 0.65
C LYS A 81 0.11 4.05 2.16
N VAL A 82 -0.33 5.23 2.58
CA VAL A 82 -0.54 5.56 4.00
C VAL A 82 -1.67 4.70 4.59
N GLU A 83 -2.77 4.53 3.86
CA GLU A 83 -3.88 3.68 4.29
C GLU A 83 -3.46 2.21 4.43
N GLN A 84 -2.68 1.69 3.47
CA GLN A 84 -2.12 0.33 3.55
C GLN A 84 -1.18 0.17 4.75
N ALA A 85 -0.29 1.14 4.98
CA ALA A 85 0.61 1.11 6.14
C ALA A 85 -0.17 1.19 7.47
N LEU A 86 -1.22 2.00 7.53
CA LEU A 86 -2.07 2.12 8.72
C LEU A 86 -2.86 0.83 8.98
N ALA A 87 -3.37 0.18 7.93
CA ALA A 87 -4.06 -1.10 8.05
C ALA A 87 -3.11 -2.20 8.55
N ALA A 88 -1.88 -2.26 8.03
CA ALA A 88 -0.86 -3.19 8.49
C ALA A 88 -0.50 -2.94 9.97
N ALA A 89 -0.24 -1.69 10.35
CA ALA A 89 0.08 -1.32 11.73
C ALA A 89 -1.06 -1.63 12.72
N ARG A 90 -2.33 -1.47 12.31
CA ARG A 90 -3.49 -1.87 13.12
C ARG A 90 -3.53 -3.37 13.33
N ALA A 91 -3.28 -4.17 12.29
CA ALA A 91 -3.26 -5.63 12.40
C ALA A 91 -2.16 -6.11 13.37
N GLU A 92 -0.95 -5.56 13.27
CA GLU A 92 0.16 -5.87 14.19
C GLU A 92 -0.17 -5.50 15.64
N ARG A 93 -0.78 -4.32 15.85
CA ARG A 93 -1.20 -3.88 17.19
C ARG A 93 -2.25 -4.81 17.79
N ASP A 94 -3.23 -5.24 16.98
CA ASP A 94 -4.30 -6.10 17.46
C ASP A 94 -3.78 -7.51 17.77
N GLU A 95 -2.77 -8.00 17.03
CA GLU A 95 -2.05 -9.25 17.34
C GLU A 95 -1.28 -9.15 18.67
N LEU A 96 -0.55 -8.06 18.88
CA LEU A 96 0.13 -7.79 20.14
C LEU A 96 -0.85 -7.68 21.31
N ALA A 97 -2.00 -7.02 21.10
CA ALA A 97 -3.04 -6.89 22.11
C ALA A 97 -3.61 -8.26 22.51
N GLN A 98 -3.85 -9.14 21.53
CA GLN A 98 -4.28 -10.52 21.81
C GLN A 98 -3.22 -11.28 22.60
N MET A 99 -1.94 -11.14 22.26
CA MET A 99 -0.86 -11.76 23.02
C MET A 99 -0.78 -11.23 24.45
N VAL A 100 -0.89 -9.92 24.66
CA VAL A 100 -0.90 -9.32 26.02
C VAL A 100 -2.09 -9.84 26.83
N VAL A 101 -3.27 -9.97 26.22
CA VAL A 101 -4.44 -10.56 26.87
C VAL A 101 -4.18 -12.04 27.21
N ALA A 102 -3.59 -12.82 26.29
CA ALA A 102 -3.26 -14.22 26.53
C ALA A 102 -2.24 -14.39 27.66
N ILE A 103 -1.18 -13.58 27.71
CA ILE A 103 -0.20 -13.56 28.80
C ILE A 103 -0.90 -13.21 30.13
N ARG A 104 -1.78 -12.21 30.13
CA ARG A 104 -2.48 -11.76 31.35
C ARG A 104 -3.50 -12.79 31.86
N GLN A 105 -4.22 -13.44 30.94
CA GLN A 105 -5.20 -14.47 31.28
C GLN A 105 -4.54 -15.79 31.65
N ASN A 106 -3.33 -16.05 31.16
CA ASN A 106 -2.59 -17.27 31.44
C ASN A 106 -1.14 -16.93 31.83
N PRO A 107 -0.91 -16.42 33.06
CA PRO A 107 0.42 -15.97 33.52
C PRO A 107 1.45 -17.10 33.62
N ASN A 108 1.05 -18.35 33.34
CA ASN A 108 1.92 -19.49 33.12
C ASN A 108 1.32 -20.33 31.99
N PRO A 109 1.81 -20.23 30.74
CA PRO A 109 1.32 -21.04 29.62
C PRO A 109 1.73 -22.51 29.77
N GLY A 110 1.40 -23.16 30.89
CA GLY A 110 1.97 -24.46 31.30
C GLY A 110 3.44 -24.37 31.76
N LYS A 111 3.89 -25.38 32.48
CA LYS A 111 5.28 -25.49 32.93
C LYS A 111 6.15 -25.92 31.75
N ASP A 112 7.31 -25.28 31.55
CA ASP A 112 8.34 -25.81 30.65
C ASP A 112 8.72 -27.23 31.10
N ILE A 113 8.62 -28.19 30.19
CA ILE A 113 8.95 -29.58 30.47
C ILE A 113 10.35 -29.91 29.95
N LYS A 114 10.92 -30.98 30.50
CA LYS A 114 12.19 -31.51 30.00
C LYS A 114 12.02 -31.94 28.54
N ASP A 115 13.01 -31.61 27.71
CA ASP A 115 12.99 -31.97 26.30
C ASP A 115 12.89 -33.48 26.13
N PRO A 116 11.92 -33.98 25.35
CA PRO A 116 11.81 -35.40 25.08
C PRO A 116 13.00 -35.84 24.22
N LYS A 117 13.46 -37.07 24.44
CA LYS A 117 14.44 -37.68 23.53
C LYS A 117 13.79 -37.88 22.18
N LEU A 118 14.41 -37.37 21.12
CA LEU A 118 13.93 -37.60 19.75
C LEU A 118 13.99 -39.11 19.42
N PRO A 119 12.91 -39.68 18.88
CA PRO A 119 12.91 -41.04 18.37
C PRO A 119 14.05 -41.29 17.37
N PRO A 120 14.69 -42.47 17.38
CA PRO A 120 15.72 -42.82 16.39
C PRO A 120 15.22 -42.81 14.94
N SER A 121 13.91 -42.98 14.73
CA SER A 121 13.25 -42.93 13.42
C SER A 121 13.24 -41.53 12.78
N ILE A 122 13.62 -40.49 13.53
CA ILE A 122 13.81 -39.15 12.99
C ILE A 122 15.30 -38.97 12.67
N ASP A 123 15.60 -38.80 11.39
CA ASP A 123 16.95 -38.66 10.85
C ASP A 123 17.07 -37.47 9.89
N GLY A 124 18.30 -37.29 9.36
CA GLY A 124 18.65 -36.25 8.41
C GLY A 124 18.27 -34.84 8.83
N LYS A 125 17.86 -34.05 7.83
CA LYS A 125 17.47 -32.64 7.95
C LYS A 125 16.32 -32.39 8.93
N ARG A 126 15.38 -33.33 9.03
CA ARG A 126 14.28 -33.26 10.00
C ARG A 126 14.82 -33.31 11.43
N ARG A 127 15.76 -34.22 11.69
CA ARG A 127 16.43 -34.29 12.99
C ARG A 127 17.26 -33.04 13.27
N GLU A 128 17.98 -32.53 12.28
CA GLU A 128 18.78 -31.31 12.39
C GLU A 128 17.93 -30.09 12.80
N ALA A 129 16.75 -29.90 12.19
CA ALA A 129 15.84 -28.82 12.57
C ALA A 129 15.34 -28.92 14.02
N LEU A 130 15.04 -30.14 14.49
CA LEU A 130 14.62 -30.34 15.89
C LEU A 130 15.76 -30.12 16.88
N LEU A 131 16.98 -30.56 16.53
CA LEU A 131 18.17 -30.29 17.34
C LEU A 131 18.50 -28.80 17.37
N ALA A 132 18.33 -28.09 16.25
CA ALA A 132 18.45 -26.63 16.18
C ALA A 132 17.48 -25.92 17.12
N ALA A 133 16.21 -26.36 17.16
CA ALA A 133 15.24 -25.82 18.10
C ALA A 133 15.66 -26.03 19.56
N PHE A 134 16.19 -27.21 19.91
CA PHE A 134 16.71 -27.44 21.26
C PHE A 134 17.97 -26.62 21.57
N ALA A 135 18.86 -26.41 20.60
CA ALA A 135 20.03 -25.56 20.77
C ALA A 135 19.62 -24.10 21.04
N LEU A 136 18.66 -23.56 20.28
CA LEU A 136 18.11 -22.21 20.53
C LEU A 136 17.49 -22.10 21.94
N LYS A 137 16.86 -23.17 22.42
CA LYS A 137 16.33 -23.23 23.79
C LYS A 137 17.44 -23.26 24.84
N GLU A 138 18.47 -24.07 24.63
CA GLU A 138 19.62 -24.20 25.54
C GLU A 138 20.41 -22.89 25.63
N GLU A 139 20.57 -22.18 24.51
CA GLU A 139 21.17 -20.84 24.43
C GLU A 139 20.35 -19.77 25.17
N LYS A 140 19.09 -20.07 25.54
CA LYS A 140 18.14 -19.13 26.16
C LYS A 140 17.98 -17.84 25.35
N VAL A 141 17.85 -17.98 24.03
CA VAL A 141 17.62 -16.85 23.13
C VAL A 141 16.45 -16.01 23.65
N PRO A 142 16.58 -14.68 23.78
CA PRO A 142 15.51 -13.85 24.33
C PRO A 142 14.31 -13.78 23.40
N PHE A 143 13.12 -13.65 23.97
CA PHE A 143 11.92 -13.32 23.21
C PHE A 143 11.99 -11.89 22.69
N LYS A 144 11.74 -11.70 21.38
CA LYS A 144 11.55 -10.38 20.76
C LYS A 144 10.46 -10.50 19.70
N TRP A 145 9.37 -9.76 19.86
CA TRP A 145 8.31 -9.67 18.85
C TRP A 145 8.88 -9.16 17.51
N GLY A 146 8.60 -9.88 16.42
CA GLY A 146 9.19 -9.58 15.10
C GLY A 146 10.67 -9.97 14.96
N GLY A 147 11.25 -10.62 15.97
CA GLY A 147 12.65 -11.04 15.98
C GLY A 147 12.95 -12.20 15.04
N ARG A 148 14.04 -12.12 14.27
CA ARG A 148 14.42 -13.10 13.22
C ARG A 148 15.85 -13.61 13.35
N THR A 149 16.63 -13.07 14.28
CA THR A 149 18.02 -13.45 14.53
C THR A 149 18.19 -13.78 16.01
N LYS A 150 19.09 -14.71 16.33
CA LYS A 150 19.30 -15.13 17.72
C LYS A 150 19.91 -14.02 18.58
N GLU A 151 20.71 -13.13 17.97
CA GLU A 151 21.39 -12.03 18.64
C GLU A 151 20.42 -10.95 19.10
N GLU A 152 19.40 -10.66 18.29
CA GLU A 152 18.37 -9.67 18.63
C GLU A 152 17.22 -10.25 19.46
N GLY A 153 17.06 -11.57 19.42
CA GLY A 153 15.92 -12.29 19.96
C GLY A 153 14.95 -12.74 18.87
N LEU A 154 14.10 -13.70 19.22
CA LEU A 154 13.18 -14.37 18.30
C LEU A 154 11.75 -14.25 18.81
N ASP A 155 10.77 -14.20 17.90
CA ASP A 155 9.38 -14.53 18.22
C ASP A 155 9.09 -15.99 17.89
N SER A 156 7.84 -16.43 18.06
CA SER A 156 7.40 -17.81 17.80
C SER A 156 7.69 -18.25 16.35
N ALA A 157 7.35 -17.42 15.36
CA ALA A 157 7.56 -17.70 13.95
C ALA A 157 9.06 -17.64 13.56
N GLY A 158 9.80 -16.67 14.09
CA GLY A 158 11.24 -16.51 13.88
C GLY A 158 12.04 -17.66 14.46
N PHE A 159 11.67 -18.14 15.65
CA PHE A 159 12.26 -19.35 16.25
C PHE A 159 12.03 -20.57 15.37
N ALA A 160 10.79 -20.79 14.93
CA ALA A 160 10.47 -21.92 14.07
C ALA A 160 11.22 -21.83 12.73
N ALA A 161 11.21 -20.65 12.09
CA ALA A 161 11.88 -20.42 10.82
C ALA A 161 13.40 -20.62 10.91
N LEU A 162 14.04 -20.14 11.99
CA LEU A 162 15.47 -20.31 12.17
C LEU A 162 15.86 -21.78 12.40
N ALA A 163 15.08 -22.51 13.21
CA ALA A 163 15.29 -23.94 13.42
C ALA A 163 15.12 -24.73 12.11
N LEU A 164 14.06 -24.47 11.35
CA LEU A 164 13.84 -25.09 10.04
C LEU A 164 14.94 -24.74 9.03
N ALA A 165 15.47 -23.51 9.07
CA ALA A 165 16.55 -23.09 8.19
C ALA A 165 17.86 -23.80 8.50
N GLN A 166 18.18 -24.04 9.78
CA GLN A 166 19.34 -24.83 10.18
C GLN A 166 19.23 -26.29 9.72
N GLY A 167 18.03 -26.87 9.70
CA GLY A 167 17.77 -28.17 9.08
C GLY A 167 17.55 -28.12 7.56
N GLY A 168 17.78 -26.99 6.89
CA GLY A 168 17.68 -26.85 5.44
C GLY A 168 16.26 -26.94 4.85
N ALA A 169 15.21 -26.93 5.68
CA ALA A 169 13.81 -27.00 5.24
C ALA A 169 13.23 -25.63 4.88
N LEU A 170 13.89 -24.54 5.27
CA LEU A 170 13.49 -23.18 4.95
C LEU A 170 14.70 -22.35 4.53
N GLN A 171 14.62 -21.61 3.42
CA GLN A 171 15.76 -20.84 2.91
C GLN A 171 15.78 -19.37 3.39
N LYS A 172 14.63 -18.81 3.77
CA LYS A 172 14.49 -17.39 4.11
C LYS A 172 13.80 -17.21 5.44
N VAL A 173 14.48 -16.58 6.39
CA VAL A 173 13.99 -16.36 7.76
C VAL A 173 13.37 -14.97 7.89
N GLU A 174 13.90 -13.98 7.19
CA GLU A 174 13.61 -12.54 7.35
C GLU A 174 12.14 -12.18 7.08
N GLY A 175 11.42 -12.97 6.27
CA GLY A 175 10.00 -12.77 5.96
C GLY A 175 9.04 -13.76 6.64
N ALA A 176 9.55 -14.66 7.49
CA ALA A 176 8.73 -15.68 8.10
C ALA A 176 7.85 -15.07 9.20
N THR A 177 6.55 -14.96 8.94
CA THR A 177 5.52 -14.68 9.95
C THR A 177 4.64 -15.91 10.12
N ALA A 178 3.89 -16.00 11.21
CA ALA A 178 2.95 -17.11 11.40
C ALA A 178 2.00 -17.25 10.21
N LYS A 179 1.45 -16.14 9.71
CA LYS A 179 0.57 -16.11 8.55
C LYS A 179 1.26 -16.54 7.25
N VAL A 180 2.50 -16.13 7.02
CA VAL A 180 3.28 -16.55 5.84
C VAL A 180 3.55 -18.05 5.90
N LEU A 181 3.96 -18.58 7.04
CA LEU A 181 4.22 -20.00 7.23
C LEU A 181 2.94 -20.84 7.09
N GLN A 182 1.81 -20.38 7.66
CA GLN A 182 0.49 -21.01 7.49
C GLN A 182 0.10 -21.12 6.02
N ALA A 183 0.29 -20.05 5.25
CA ALA A 183 -0.04 -20.02 3.82
C ALA A 183 0.89 -20.94 3.01
N GLN A 184 2.19 -20.94 3.30
CA GLN A 184 3.18 -21.76 2.59
C GLN A 184 3.01 -23.26 2.84
N LEU A 185 2.67 -23.65 4.08
CA LEU A 185 2.55 -25.05 4.47
C LEU A 185 1.13 -25.60 4.32
N ALA A 186 0.19 -24.81 3.80
CA ALA A 186 -1.21 -25.17 3.64
C ALA A 186 -1.82 -25.76 4.92
N LEU A 187 -1.99 -24.90 5.94
CA LEU A 187 -2.59 -25.25 7.24
C LEU A 187 -3.75 -26.23 7.09
N THR A 188 -3.67 -27.36 7.81
CA THR A 188 -4.70 -28.40 7.83
C THR A 188 -4.96 -28.91 9.24
N THR A 189 -6.15 -29.44 9.45
CA THR A 189 -6.54 -30.22 10.64
C THR A 189 -6.76 -31.68 10.32
N GLU A 190 -6.62 -32.08 9.05
CA GLU A 190 -6.79 -33.45 8.59
C GLU A 190 -5.50 -34.24 8.79
N GLY A 191 -5.60 -35.41 9.41
CA GLY A 191 -4.45 -36.28 9.68
C GLY A 191 -3.73 -35.96 11.00
N GLU A 192 -2.53 -36.53 11.15
CA GLU A 192 -1.69 -36.35 12.33
C GLU A 192 -0.36 -35.69 11.95
N PRO A 193 0.07 -34.64 12.68
CA PRO A 193 1.37 -34.03 12.45
C PRO A 193 2.50 -35.03 12.72
N GLN A 194 3.61 -34.88 12.01
CA GLN A 194 4.84 -35.63 12.23
C GLN A 194 5.86 -34.77 12.96
N PRO A 195 6.74 -35.34 13.81
CA PRO A 195 7.78 -34.56 14.46
C PRO A 195 8.59 -33.71 13.47
N GLY A 196 8.73 -32.42 13.74
CA GLY A 196 9.29 -31.43 12.83
C GLY A 196 8.25 -30.62 12.04
N ASP A 197 6.98 -30.99 12.05
CA ASP A 197 5.92 -30.16 11.46
C ASP A 197 5.62 -28.93 12.33
N LEU A 198 5.04 -27.88 11.73
CA LEU A 198 4.67 -26.68 12.47
C LEU A 198 3.24 -26.79 12.98
N LEU A 199 3.05 -26.55 14.27
CA LEU A 199 1.76 -26.38 14.90
C LEU A 199 1.42 -24.90 14.99
N PHE A 200 0.20 -24.55 14.61
CA PHE A 200 -0.29 -23.19 14.58
C PHE A 200 -1.37 -22.98 15.63
N PHE A 201 -1.31 -21.83 16.28
CA PHE A 201 -2.22 -21.44 17.33
C PHE A 201 -2.74 -20.03 17.09
N ASP A 202 -3.80 -19.65 17.79
CA ASP A 202 -4.29 -18.28 17.80
C ASP A 202 -3.25 -17.30 18.39
N GLY A 203 -3.50 -16.01 18.18
CA GLY A 203 -2.55 -14.95 18.55
C GLY A 203 -1.20 -15.01 17.83
N GLY A 204 -1.13 -15.70 16.68
CA GLY A 204 0.07 -15.76 15.84
C GLY A 204 1.17 -16.69 16.36
N ASN A 205 0.85 -17.64 17.25
CA ASN A 205 1.86 -18.53 17.82
C ASN A 205 2.13 -19.75 16.93
N VAL A 206 3.41 -20.12 16.84
CA VAL A 206 3.91 -21.25 16.05
C VAL A 206 4.91 -22.05 16.89
N LEU A 207 4.76 -23.37 16.91
CA LEU A 207 5.68 -24.29 17.61
C LEU A 207 6.04 -25.47 16.70
N LEU A 208 7.24 -26.05 16.86
CA LEU A 208 7.63 -27.29 16.19
C LEU A 208 7.10 -28.49 16.96
N TYR A 209 6.42 -29.40 16.27
CA TYR A 209 5.91 -30.64 16.86
C TYR A 209 7.05 -31.62 17.17
N LEU A 210 6.99 -32.26 18.33
CA LEU A 210 7.97 -33.26 18.78
C LEU A 210 7.41 -34.68 18.84
N GLY A 211 6.10 -34.86 18.61
CA GLY A 211 5.42 -36.14 18.83
C GLY A 211 4.73 -36.23 20.19
N GLY A 212 3.71 -37.09 20.28
CA GLY A 212 3.04 -37.42 21.54
C GLY A 212 2.44 -36.22 22.27
N ASP A 213 1.92 -35.24 21.53
CA ASP A 213 1.35 -33.98 22.05
C ASP A 213 2.38 -32.99 22.65
N ASN A 214 3.66 -33.16 22.32
CA ASN A 214 4.72 -32.25 22.75
C ASN A 214 5.14 -31.32 21.61
N ALA A 215 5.54 -30.10 21.94
CA ALA A 215 6.10 -29.15 21.00
C ALA A 215 7.18 -28.27 21.65
N VAL A 216 8.13 -27.81 20.85
CA VAL A 216 9.15 -26.82 21.24
C VAL A 216 8.95 -25.54 20.45
N GLY A 217 9.13 -24.40 21.09
CA GLY A 217 8.95 -23.11 20.43
C GLY A 217 9.40 -21.96 21.29
N MET A 218 9.08 -20.77 20.82
CA MET A 218 9.31 -19.52 21.51
C MET A 218 7.97 -18.92 21.91
N LEU A 219 7.80 -18.67 23.21
CA LEU A 219 6.66 -17.97 23.80
C LEU A 219 7.15 -16.70 24.51
N PRO A 220 6.26 -15.81 24.98
CA PRO A 220 6.68 -14.57 25.65
C PRO A 220 7.56 -14.78 26.89
N GLU A 221 7.46 -15.94 27.56
CA GLU A 221 8.35 -16.33 28.66
C GLU A 221 9.76 -16.78 28.22
N GLY A 222 9.99 -16.95 26.92
CA GLY A 222 11.22 -17.45 26.31
C GLY A 222 11.04 -18.79 25.58
N PRO A 223 12.15 -19.45 25.21
CA PRO A 223 12.11 -20.72 24.52
C PRO A 223 11.71 -21.84 25.48
N VAL A 224 10.75 -22.65 25.07
CA VAL A 224 10.08 -23.62 25.94
C VAL A 224 9.71 -24.89 25.19
N THR A 225 9.59 -25.98 25.94
CA THR A 225 8.98 -27.22 25.50
C THR A 225 7.71 -27.44 26.31
N LYS A 226 6.62 -27.72 25.62
CA LYS A 226 5.28 -27.87 26.21
C LYS A 226 4.68 -29.21 25.83
N ASN A 227 3.81 -29.70 26.70
CA ASN A 227 3.01 -30.91 26.52
C ASN A 227 1.54 -30.53 26.48
N GLY A 228 0.72 -31.31 25.78
CA GLY A 228 -0.73 -31.13 25.79
C GLY A 228 -1.23 -30.12 24.75
N VAL A 229 -0.34 -29.66 23.88
CA VAL A 229 -0.55 -28.48 23.04
C VAL A 229 -1.68 -28.66 22.03
N ILE A 230 -1.83 -29.84 21.45
CA ILE A 230 -2.91 -30.17 20.50
C ILE A 230 -4.24 -30.30 21.25
N LYS A 231 -4.21 -30.83 22.47
CA LYS A 231 -5.41 -30.98 23.33
C LYS A 231 -5.83 -29.67 24.00
N GLY A 232 -5.18 -28.55 23.67
CA GLY A 232 -5.44 -27.24 24.28
C GLY A 232 -5.05 -27.16 25.75
N LYS A 233 -4.25 -28.11 26.24
CA LYS A 233 -3.77 -28.12 27.62
C LYS A 233 -2.42 -27.41 27.66
N GLY A 234 -2.31 -26.40 28.51
CA GLY A 234 -1.01 -25.97 29.01
C GLY A 234 -0.16 -25.11 28.07
N ILE A 235 -0.76 -24.33 27.17
CA ILE A 235 -0.07 -23.19 26.52
C ILE A 235 -0.92 -21.92 26.41
N GLY A 236 -2.19 -21.94 26.83
CA GLY A 236 -3.04 -20.74 26.82
C GLY A 236 -3.45 -20.21 25.45
N PHE A 237 -3.05 -20.87 24.38
CA PHE A 237 -3.43 -20.57 23.00
C PHE A 237 -4.28 -21.71 22.43
N LYS A 238 -5.26 -21.35 21.59
CA LYS A 238 -6.12 -22.30 20.89
C LYS A 238 -5.38 -22.88 19.70
N TYR A 239 -5.29 -24.21 19.64
CA TYR A 239 -4.76 -24.93 18.48
C TYR A 239 -5.64 -24.71 17.24
N LEU A 240 -5.02 -24.34 16.13
CA LEU A 240 -5.69 -24.07 14.84
C LEU A 240 -5.47 -25.18 13.82
N GLY A 241 -4.36 -25.92 13.91
CA GLY A 241 -3.98 -26.96 12.96
C GLY A 241 -2.46 -27.05 12.80
N TYR A 242 -2.01 -27.81 11.82
CA TYR A 242 -0.60 -27.99 11.53
C TYR A 242 -0.28 -27.79 10.05
N GLY A 243 0.99 -27.56 9.74
CA GLY A 243 1.52 -27.53 8.39
C GLY A 243 2.67 -28.52 8.25
N SER A 244 2.58 -29.40 7.27
CA SER A 244 3.58 -30.44 7.01
C SER A 244 4.83 -29.84 6.40
N VAL A 245 5.98 -30.00 7.07
CA VAL A 245 7.25 -29.46 6.58
C VAL A 245 7.95 -30.50 5.70
N LYS A 246 8.42 -30.05 4.54
CA LYS A 246 9.23 -30.87 3.64
C LYS A 246 10.70 -30.69 3.98
N TYR A 247 11.37 -31.81 4.20
CA TYR A 247 12.80 -31.90 4.46
C TYR A 247 13.42 -32.62 3.27
N GLU A 248 13.84 -31.85 2.26
CA GLU A 248 14.49 -32.34 1.03
C GLU A 248 15.99 -32.45 1.22
#